data_AF-A0A966P6T6-F1
#
_entry.id   AF-A0A966P6T6-F1
#
_cell.length_a   1.000
_cell.length_b   1.000
_cell.length_c   1.000
_cell.angle_alpha   90.00
_cell.angle_beta   90.00
_cell.angle_gamma   90.00
#
_symmetry.space_group_name_H-M   'P 1'
#
loop_
_entity.id
_entity.type
_entity.pdbx_description
1 polymer ?
#
loop_
_entity_poly.entity_id
_entity_poly.type
_entity_poly.pdbx_seq_one_letter_code
_entity_poly.pdbx_strand_id
1 'polypeptide(L)'
;SALSLPSGLRVLCGNGADMAAPGHPQASVQQLAYGLGSLMAQLDHIGWEHADRSWLNLAASDDYLQTIALVQAARSLWETATQKHLQRSAPLWISGRPHLPAHTEDASALIGIGMQQQALWLGGCDELWITPLNNSPQAVDWARQQVLVLTYENGLQGLDQPLAGSYTLDGYTVQLQQEVEKLWKHWSDQGGFWAHLQSLTSA
;
A
#
# COMPACT_ATOMS: atom_id res chain seq x y z
N SER A 1 -24.35 -10.26 -17.96
CA SER A 1 -25.07 -9.84 -16.75
C SER A 1 -24.11 -9.04 -15.89
N ALA A 2 -24.52 -7.88 -15.38
CA ALA A 2 -23.69 -7.16 -14.41
C ALA A 2 -23.46 -8.09 -13.20
N LEU A 3 -22.20 -8.30 -12.83
CA LEU A 3 -21.84 -9.24 -11.77
C LEU A 3 -22.39 -8.67 -10.45
N SER A 4 -23.32 -9.38 -9.80
CA SER A 4 -23.88 -8.92 -8.54
C SER A 4 -22.84 -9.13 -7.44
N LEU A 5 -22.26 -8.02 -6.95
CA LEU A 5 -21.27 -8.05 -5.89
C LEU A 5 -21.94 -7.99 -4.51
N PRO A 6 -21.50 -8.78 -3.51
CA PRO A 6 -22.13 -8.84 -2.18
C PRO A 6 -22.09 -7.48 -1.48
N SER A 7 -23.16 -7.05 -0.81
CA SER A 7 -23.19 -5.74 -0.14
C SER A 7 -22.30 -5.70 1.11
N GLY A 8 -21.71 -4.53 1.41
CA GLY A 8 -20.98 -4.29 2.66
C GLY A 8 -19.57 -4.88 2.74
N LEU A 9 -19.06 -5.46 1.65
CA LEU A 9 -17.72 -6.04 1.58
C LEU A 9 -16.84 -5.32 0.56
N ARG A 10 -15.56 -5.17 0.89
CA ARG A 10 -14.52 -4.90 -0.10
C ARG A 10 -14.27 -6.18 -0.87
N VAL A 11 -14.29 -6.09 -2.20
CA VAL A 11 -14.28 -7.27 -3.10
C VAL A 11 -13.20 -7.19 -4.16
N LEU A 12 -12.51 -6.06 -4.24
CA LEU A 12 -11.39 -5.85 -5.16
C LEU A 12 -10.14 -5.69 -4.32
N CYS A 13 -9.12 -6.48 -4.66
CA CYS A 13 -7.84 -6.43 -3.98
C CYS A 13 -6.71 -6.20 -4.98
N GLY A 14 -5.90 -5.18 -4.70
CA GLY A 14 -4.60 -4.98 -5.31
C GLY A 14 -3.52 -5.38 -4.32
N ASN A 15 -2.85 -6.51 -4.55
CA ASN A 15 -1.75 -6.93 -3.68
C ASN A 15 -0.41 -6.38 -4.17
N GLY A 16 -0.18 -5.08 -3.97
CA GLY A 16 1.10 -4.44 -4.30
C GLY A 16 2.26 -5.02 -3.49
N ALA A 17 1.99 -5.47 -2.26
CA ALA A 17 2.97 -6.00 -1.34
C ALA A 17 3.76 -7.20 -1.88
N ASP A 18 3.22 -7.99 -2.83
CA ASP A 18 3.94 -9.11 -3.45
C ASP A 18 5.08 -8.67 -4.38
N MET A 19 5.05 -7.42 -4.83
CA MET A 19 6.15 -6.79 -5.57
C MET A 19 7.17 -6.13 -4.63
N ALA A 20 7.02 -6.29 -3.32
CA ALA A 20 8.00 -5.79 -2.38
C ALA A 20 9.33 -6.55 -2.54
N ALA A 21 10.39 -5.81 -2.82
CA ALA A 21 11.74 -6.31 -2.91
C ALA A 21 12.65 -5.40 -2.06
N PRO A 22 12.77 -5.66 -0.75
CA PRO A 22 13.58 -4.84 0.15
C PRO A 22 15.00 -4.65 -0.41
N GLY A 23 15.49 -3.40 -0.38
CA GLY A 23 16.78 -3.04 -0.95
C GLY A 23 16.81 -2.85 -2.47
N HIS A 24 15.72 -3.15 -3.20
CA HIS A 24 15.61 -2.84 -4.62
C HIS A 24 15.14 -1.38 -4.81
N PRO A 25 15.87 -0.53 -5.57
CA PRO A 25 15.56 0.90 -5.69
C PRO A 25 14.16 1.22 -6.23
N GLN A 26 13.57 0.30 -6.99
CA GLN A 26 12.24 0.48 -7.59
C GLN A 26 11.13 -0.29 -6.87
N ALA A 27 11.39 -0.92 -5.71
CA ALA A 27 10.40 -1.74 -5.03
C ALA A 27 9.09 -0.98 -4.79
N SER A 28 9.16 0.23 -4.25
CA SER A 28 7.96 1.05 -3.99
C SER A 28 7.19 1.40 -5.27
N VAL A 29 7.89 1.69 -6.37
CA VAL A 29 7.27 1.95 -7.68
C VAL A 29 6.54 0.69 -8.18
N GLN A 30 7.17 -0.48 -8.08
CA GLN A 30 6.58 -1.75 -8.50
C GLN A 30 5.36 -2.13 -7.64
N GLN A 31 5.43 -1.94 -6.32
CA GLN A 31 4.29 -2.16 -5.42
C GLN A 31 3.08 -1.32 -5.82
N LEU A 32 3.27 -0.02 -6.06
CA LEU A 32 2.19 0.89 -6.48
C LEU A 32 1.67 0.54 -7.87
N ALA A 33 2.57 0.42 -8.84
CA ALA A 33 2.20 0.20 -10.23
C ALA A 33 1.42 -1.10 -10.39
N TYR A 34 1.90 -2.19 -9.79
CA TYR A 34 1.21 -3.48 -9.84
C TYR A 34 -0.08 -3.47 -9.03
N GLY A 35 -0.04 -3.00 -7.77
CA GLY A 35 -1.18 -3.04 -6.87
C GLY A 35 -2.37 -2.22 -7.37
N LEU A 36 -2.14 -0.94 -7.70
CA LEU A 36 -3.19 -0.06 -8.22
C LEU A 36 -3.53 -0.40 -9.68
N GLY A 37 -2.56 -0.78 -10.50
CA GLY A 37 -2.81 -1.23 -11.87
C GLY A 37 -3.74 -2.45 -11.94
N SER A 38 -3.56 -3.40 -11.01
CA SER A 38 -4.45 -4.56 -10.86
C SER A 38 -5.87 -4.14 -10.48
N LEU A 39 -6.02 -3.21 -9.52
CA LEU A 39 -7.34 -2.69 -9.13
C LEU A 39 -8.04 -2.00 -10.31
N MET A 40 -7.32 -1.14 -11.03
CA MET A 40 -7.84 -0.45 -12.20
C MET A 40 -8.28 -1.44 -13.29
N ALA A 41 -7.46 -2.45 -13.57
CA ALA A 41 -7.78 -3.48 -14.55
C ALA A 41 -8.99 -4.34 -14.16
N GLN A 42 -9.19 -4.59 -12.86
CA GLN A 42 -10.41 -5.21 -12.33
C GLN A 42 -11.62 -4.29 -12.55
N LEU A 43 -11.51 -3.01 -12.18
CA LEU A 43 -12.58 -2.01 -12.33
C LEU A 43 -12.98 -1.76 -13.79
N ASP A 44 -12.04 -1.79 -14.72
CA ASP A 44 -12.33 -1.71 -16.16
C ASP A 44 -13.22 -2.86 -16.64
N HIS A 45 -13.20 -4.00 -15.97
CA HIS A 45 -14.05 -5.15 -16.28
C HIS A 45 -15.39 -5.14 -15.53
N ILE A 46 -15.37 -4.79 -14.24
CA ILE A 46 -16.55 -4.90 -13.37
C ILE A 46 -17.37 -3.62 -13.25
N GLY A 47 -16.80 -2.46 -13.59
CA GLY A 47 -17.42 -1.14 -13.42
C GLY A 47 -16.72 -0.29 -12.36
N TRP A 48 -16.37 0.95 -12.73
CA TRP A 48 -15.73 1.93 -11.85
C TRP A 48 -16.64 2.41 -10.73
N GLU A 49 -17.95 2.27 -10.84
CA GLU A 49 -18.92 2.60 -9.79
C GLU A 49 -18.66 1.83 -8.48
N HIS A 50 -17.89 0.74 -8.54
CA HIS A 50 -17.50 -0.10 -7.40
C HIS A 50 -16.12 0.27 -6.81
N ALA A 51 -15.51 1.37 -7.23
CA ALA A 51 -14.18 1.78 -6.78
C ALA A 51 -14.07 1.94 -5.25
N ASP A 52 -15.15 2.36 -4.57
CA ASP A 52 -15.25 2.49 -3.11
C ASP A 52 -15.09 1.16 -2.34
N ARG A 53 -15.09 0.04 -3.07
CA ARG A 53 -14.96 -1.33 -2.54
C ARG A 53 -13.56 -1.91 -2.77
N SER A 54 -12.60 -1.05 -3.09
CA SER A 54 -11.22 -1.39 -3.35
C SER A 54 -10.38 -1.45 -2.07
N TRP A 55 -9.52 -2.46 -2.03
CA TRP A 55 -8.53 -2.65 -0.99
C TRP A 55 -7.16 -2.81 -1.65
N LEU A 56 -6.18 -2.05 -1.17
CA LEU A 56 -4.78 -2.16 -1.56
C LEU A 56 -3.95 -2.67 -0.38
N ASN A 57 -3.12 -3.67 -0.63
CA ASN A 57 -2.14 -4.16 0.34
C ASN A 57 -0.73 -3.72 -0.05
N LEU A 58 0.00 -3.10 0.87
CA LEU A 58 1.37 -2.60 0.68
C LEU A 58 2.30 -3.16 1.75
N ALA A 59 3.58 -3.33 1.41
CA ALA A 59 4.63 -3.68 2.37
C ALA A 59 5.54 -2.49 2.63
N ALA A 60 5.91 -2.33 3.90
CA ALA A 60 6.95 -1.41 4.32
C ALA A 60 8.35 -1.90 3.90
N SER A 61 9.31 -0.99 4.01
CA SER A 61 10.74 -1.27 3.95
C SER A 61 11.45 -0.59 5.11
N ASP A 62 12.75 -0.85 5.29
CA ASP A 62 13.55 -0.16 6.30
C ASP A 62 13.77 1.33 5.98
N ASP A 63 13.44 1.78 4.77
CA ASP A 63 13.38 3.22 4.46
C ASP A 63 12.06 3.81 4.98
N TYR A 64 12.18 4.51 6.10
CA TYR A 64 11.07 5.11 6.82
C TYR A 64 10.32 6.17 5.99
N LEU A 65 11.05 7.09 5.35
CA LEU A 65 10.44 8.18 4.58
C LEU A 65 9.85 7.66 3.27
N GLN A 66 10.52 6.72 2.61
CA GLN A 66 10.00 6.09 1.41
C GLN A 66 8.74 5.28 1.71
N THR A 67 8.65 4.63 2.88
CA THR A 67 7.45 3.91 3.31
C THR A 67 6.28 4.85 3.55
N ILE A 68 6.49 6.02 4.16
CA ILE A 68 5.45 7.05 4.29
C ILE A 68 4.99 7.52 2.91
N ALA A 69 5.94 7.89 2.05
CA ALA A 69 5.67 8.40 0.71
C ALA A 69 4.96 7.36 -0.18
N LEU A 70 5.27 6.08 -0.02
CA LEU A 70 4.60 4.96 -0.69
C LEU A 70 3.09 5.01 -0.47
N VAL A 71 2.65 5.12 0.79
CA VAL A 71 1.21 5.12 1.13
C VAL A 71 0.54 6.42 0.67
N GLN A 72 1.20 7.57 0.84
CA GLN A 72 0.69 8.86 0.38
C GLN A 72 0.53 8.90 -1.16
N ALA A 73 1.52 8.38 -1.89
CA ALA A 73 1.47 8.24 -3.35
C ALA A 73 0.32 7.32 -3.78
N ALA A 74 0.08 6.22 -3.07
CA ALA A 74 -1.04 5.32 -3.37
C ALA A 74 -2.39 6.05 -3.33
N ARG A 75 -2.64 6.84 -2.28
CA ARG A 75 -3.89 7.61 -2.13
C ARG A 75 -4.03 8.66 -3.23
N SER A 76 -2.96 9.40 -3.54
CA SER A 76 -3.00 10.45 -4.55
C SER A 76 -3.17 9.91 -5.98
N LEU A 77 -2.50 8.81 -6.33
CA LEU A 77 -2.70 8.13 -7.61
C LEU A 77 -4.13 7.59 -7.75
N TRP A 78 -4.66 7.01 -6.68
CA TRP A 78 -6.03 6.53 -6.65
C TRP A 78 -7.06 7.64 -6.82
N GLU A 79 -6.89 8.74 -6.08
CA GLU A 79 -7.73 9.94 -6.18
C GLU A 79 -7.77 10.45 -7.63
N THR A 80 -6.60 10.55 -8.25
CA THR A 80 -6.45 10.97 -9.66
C THR A 80 -7.21 10.03 -10.60
N ALA A 81 -7.07 8.72 -10.39
CA ALA A 81 -7.76 7.71 -11.20
C ALA A 81 -9.29 7.79 -11.02
N THR A 82 -9.78 7.90 -9.78
CA THR A 82 -11.23 7.99 -9.52
C THR A 82 -11.81 9.31 -10.01
N GLN A 83 -11.09 10.42 -9.89
CA GLN A 83 -11.54 11.69 -10.44
C GLN A 83 -11.65 11.63 -11.97
N LYS A 84 -10.70 10.96 -12.64
CA LYS A 84 -10.72 10.77 -14.10
C LYS A 84 -11.90 9.90 -14.56
N HIS A 85 -12.20 8.80 -13.87
CA HIS A 85 -13.20 7.82 -14.31
C HIS A 85 -14.61 8.07 -13.76
N LEU A 86 -14.73 8.69 -12.58
CA LEU A 86 -15.99 8.89 -11.85
C LEU A 86 -16.37 10.35 -11.64
N GLN A 87 -15.46 11.30 -11.93
CA GLN A 87 -15.62 12.73 -11.61
C GLN A 87 -15.82 12.99 -10.10
N ARG A 88 -15.40 12.06 -9.25
CA ARG A 88 -15.40 12.15 -7.79
C ARG A 88 -14.27 11.30 -7.20
N SER A 89 -13.90 11.62 -5.97
CA SER A 89 -13.11 10.77 -5.10
C SER A 89 -13.87 9.47 -4.77
N ALA A 90 -13.14 8.35 -4.70
CA ALA A 90 -13.63 7.13 -4.05
C ALA A 90 -12.63 6.68 -2.99
N PRO A 91 -13.09 6.21 -1.82
CA PRO A 91 -12.18 5.75 -0.78
C PRO A 91 -11.37 4.55 -1.27
N LEU A 92 -10.10 4.52 -0.89
CA LEU A 92 -9.24 3.35 -1.00
C LEU A 92 -8.89 2.89 0.42
N TRP A 93 -9.21 1.64 0.73
CA TRP A 93 -8.72 1.02 1.96
C TRP A 93 -7.30 0.51 1.72
N ILE A 94 -6.36 0.88 2.58
CA ILE A 94 -4.96 0.47 2.49
C ILE A 94 -4.57 -0.31 3.74
N SER A 95 -4.18 -1.58 3.56
CA SER A 95 -3.49 -2.33 4.61
C SER A 95 -1.98 -2.28 4.41
N GLY A 96 -1.25 -2.02 5.49
CA GLY A 96 0.21 -2.02 5.50
C GLY A 96 0.76 -3.23 6.26
N ARG A 97 1.72 -3.94 5.66
CA ARG A 97 2.47 -5.01 6.32
C ARG A 97 3.93 -4.60 6.57
N PRO A 98 4.44 -4.72 7.80
CA PRO A 98 5.88 -4.70 8.05
C PRO A 98 6.58 -5.83 7.29
N HIS A 99 7.78 -5.56 6.81
CA HIS A 99 8.66 -6.55 6.23
C HIS A 99 9.57 -7.15 7.31
N LEU A 100 9.41 -8.45 7.54
CA LEU A 100 10.31 -9.29 8.33
C LEU A 100 10.74 -10.48 7.47
N PRO A 101 11.98 -10.53 6.95
CA PRO A 101 12.39 -11.52 5.95
C PRO A 101 12.30 -12.97 6.47
N ALA A 102 12.59 -13.17 7.75
CA ALA A 102 12.55 -14.47 8.40
C ALA A 102 12.23 -14.30 9.88
N HIS A 103 11.67 -15.35 10.48
CA HIS A 103 11.49 -15.38 11.93
C HIS A 103 12.83 -15.25 12.66
N THR A 104 12.82 -14.53 13.76
CA THR A 104 14.02 -14.24 14.55
C THR A 104 13.72 -14.23 16.04
N GLU A 105 14.74 -14.48 16.85
CA GLU A 105 14.72 -14.27 18.30
C GLU A 105 15.43 -12.97 18.70
N ASP A 106 15.98 -12.23 17.73
CA ASP A 106 16.62 -10.95 17.98
C ASP A 106 15.56 -9.88 18.29
N ALA A 107 15.50 -9.49 19.57
CA ALA A 107 14.59 -8.45 20.04
C ALA A 107 14.84 -7.08 19.38
N SER A 108 16.02 -6.83 18.80
CA SER A 108 16.29 -5.58 18.06
C SER A 108 15.37 -5.43 16.84
N ALA A 109 14.92 -6.54 16.24
CA ALA A 109 13.99 -6.52 15.13
C ALA A 109 12.61 -5.95 15.50
N LEU A 110 12.23 -5.93 16.80
CA LEU A 110 11.03 -5.24 17.25
C LEU A 110 11.09 -3.74 16.97
N ILE A 111 12.27 -3.13 17.07
CA ILE A 111 12.46 -1.70 16.79
C ILE A 111 12.21 -1.44 15.30
N GLY A 112 12.80 -2.26 14.42
CA GLY A 112 12.59 -2.18 12.97
C GLY A 112 11.12 -2.31 12.59
N ILE A 113 10.44 -3.34 13.10
CA ILE A 113 9.00 -3.54 12.87
C ILE A 113 8.19 -2.35 13.37
N GLY A 114 8.48 -1.83 14.57
CA GLY A 114 7.78 -0.68 15.13
C GLY A 114 7.96 0.59 14.29
N MET A 115 9.18 0.86 13.80
CA MET A 115 9.44 1.98 12.89
C MET A 115 8.70 1.83 11.56
N GLN A 116 8.68 0.62 10.99
CA GLN A 116 7.94 0.35 9.76
C GLN A 116 6.42 0.52 9.95
N GLN A 117 5.86 0.04 11.07
CA GLN A 117 4.44 0.22 11.41
C GLN A 117 4.10 1.71 11.58
N GLN A 118 4.95 2.47 12.27
CA GLN A 118 4.77 3.90 12.42
C GLN A 118 4.82 4.62 11.07
N ALA A 119 5.74 4.26 10.18
CA ALA A 119 5.83 4.83 8.84
C ALA A 119 4.55 4.55 8.01
N LEU A 120 4.06 3.31 8.02
CA LEU A 120 2.81 2.94 7.36
C LEU A 120 1.61 3.73 7.91
N TRP A 121 1.53 3.86 9.24
CA TRP A 121 0.48 4.63 9.91
C TRP A 121 0.53 6.11 9.53
N LEU A 122 1.70 6.72 9.60
CA LEU A 122 1.94 8.12 9.25
C LEU A 122 1.70 8.42 7.77
N GLY A 123 1.98 7.46 6.89
CA GLY A 123 1.62 7.52 5.48
C GLY A 123 0.10 7.44 5.24
N GLY A 124 -0.66 7.05 6.27
CA GLY A 124 -2.10 7.03 6.28
C GLY A 124 -2.70 5.69 5.92
N CYS A 125 -2.09 4.55 6.30
CA CYS A 125 -2.75 3.24 6.17
C CYS A 125 -4.02 3.18 7.04
N ASP A 126 -5.06 2.50 6.55
CA ASP A 126 -6.30 2.26 7.30
C ASP A 126 -6.17 1.07 8.26
N GLU A 127 -5.27 0.13 7.93
CA GLU A 127 -5.05 -1.09 8.69
C GLU A 127 -3.55 -1.42 8.73
N LEU A 128 -3.06 -1.91 9.86
CA LEU A 128 -1.69 -2.39 10.03
C LEU A 128 -1.70 -3.87 10.39
N TRP A 129 -0.85 -4.64 9.73
CA TRP A 129 -0.69 -6.04 10.07
C TRP A 129 0.14 -6.18 11.35
N ILE A 130 -0.32 -7.07 12.23
CA ILE A 130 0.43 -7.49 13.41
C ILE A 130 1.47 -8.51 12.95
N THR A 131 2.74 -8.12 12.99
CA THR A 131 3.86 -8.96 12.53
C THR A 131 4.71 -9.39 13.72
N PRO A 132 4.54 -10.62 14.23
CA PRO A 132 5.39 -11.14 15.29
C PRO A 132 6.77 -11.56 14.78
N LEU A 133 7.77 -11.44 15.65
CA LEU A 133 9.13 -11.89 15.36
C LEU A 133 9.19 -13.37 15.01
N ASN A 134 8.44 -14.19 15.74
CA ASN A 134 8.36 -15.63 15.60
C ASN A 134 6.99 -16.12 16.09
N ASN A 135 6.76 -17.43 16.05
CA ASN A 135 5.48 -18.02 16.41
C ASN A 135 5.31 -18.28 17.92
N SER A 136 6.23 -17.81 18.77
CA SER A 136 6.07 -17.95 20.21
C SER A 136 4.88 -17.10 20.71
N PRO A 137 4.15 -17.55 21.75
CA PRO A 137 3.05 -16.77 22.31
C PRO A 137 3.48 -15.37 22.78
N GLN A 138 4.72 -15.24 23.26
CA GLN A 138 5.27 -13.97 23.71
C GLN A 138 5.51 -13.01 22.55
N ALA A 139 6.09 -13.47 21.43
CA ALA A 139 6.31 -12.64 20.25
C ALA A 139 4.98 -12.18 19.61
N VAL A 140 3.95 -13.03 19.63
CA VAL A 140 2.59 -12.66 19.21
C VAL A 140 2.00 -11.58 20.11
N ASP A 141 2.16 -11.70 21.42
CA ASP A 141 1.69 -10.67 22.36
C ASP A 141 2.43 -9.35 22.14
N TRP A 142 3.76 -9.37 22.01
CA TRP A 142 4.54 -8.17 21.73
C TRP A 142 4.11 -7.45 20.46
N ALA A 143 3.91 -8.17 19.36
CA ALA A 143 3.47 -7.56 18.10
C ALA A 143 2.09 -6.90 18.23
N ARG A 144 1.17 -7.53 18.98
CA ARG A 144 -0.13 -6.94 19.29
C ARG A 144 0.04 -5.67 20.13
N GLN A 145 0.87 -5.72 21.18
CA GLN A 145 1.12 -4.55 22.03
C GLN A 145 1.75 -3.39 21.26
N GLN A 146 2.67 -3.65 20.31
CA GLN A 146 3.26 -2.61 19.47
C GLN A 146 2.20 -1.81 18.69
N VAL A 147 1.24 -2.50 18.08
CA VAL A 147 0.15 -1.84 17.34
C VAL A 147 -0.77 -1.07 18.30
N LEU A 148 -1.04 -1.59 19.50
CA LEU A 148 -1.85 -0.91 20.51
C LEU A 148 -1.18 0.38 21.01
N VAL A 149 0.11 0.33 21.33
CA VAL A 149 0.89 1.51 21.74
C VAL A 149 0.88 2.56 20.62
N LEU A 150 1.08 2.14 19.37
CA LEU A 150 1.00 3.04 18.22
C LEU A 150 -0.39 3.64 18.05
N THR A 151 -1.45 2.92 18.38
CA THR A 151 -2.83 3.39 18.20
C THR A 151 -3.28 4.34 19.32
N TYR A 152 -2.87 4.08 20.56
CA TYR A 152 -3.46 4.71 21.75
C TYR A 152 -2.49 5.56 22.57
N GLU A 153 -1.19 5.40 22.41
CA GLU A 153 -0.20 6.01 23.32
C GLU A 153 0.81 6.94 22.62
N ASN A 154 0.84 6.96 21.28
CA ASN A 154 1.82 7.76 20.54
C ASN A 154 1.51 9.28 20.50
N GLY A 155 0.33 9.71 20.98
CA GLY A 155 -0.10 11.12 20.97
C GLY A 155 -0.45 11.68 19.59
N LEU A 156 -0.46 10.84 18.55
CA LEU A 156 -0.80 11.22 17.17
C LEU A 156 -2.28 10.94 16.83
N GLN A 157 -3.00 10.25 17.71
CA GLN A 157 -4.41 9.97 17.54
C GLN A 157 -5.23 11.26 17.41
N GLY A 158 -6.02 11.36 16.34
CA GLY A 158 -6.89 12.51 16.09
C GLY A 158 -6.24 13.67 15.33
N LEU A 159 -4.95 13.57 15.00
CA LEU A 159 -4.34 14.48 14.03
C LEU A 159 -4.68 14.03 12.61
N ASP A 160 -5.37 14.89 11.87
CA ASP A 160 -5.59 14.66 10.44
C ASP A 160 -4.31 15.03 9.67
N GLN A 161 -3.78 14.09 8.89
CA GLN A 161 -2.57 14.24 8.06
C GLN A 161 -1.39 14.94 8.77
N PRO A 162 -0.80 14.35 9.82
CA PRO A 162 0.23 15.00 10.65
C PRO A 162 1.51 15.40 9.91
N LEU A 163 1.68 14.94 8.66
CA LEU A 163 2.86 15.19 7.82
C LEU A 163 2.59 16.12 6.64
N ALA A 164 1.38 16.68 6.52
CA ALA A 164 1.04 17.63 5.47
C ALA A 164 1.97 18.85 5.51
N GLY A 165 2.49 19.25 4.34
CA GLY A 165 3.43 20.37 4.21
C GLY A 165 4.90 20.03 4.47
N SER A 166 5.23 18.75 4.65
CA SER A 166 6.63 18.30 4.67
C SER A 166 7.22 18.31 3.25
N TYR A 167 8.02 19.33 2.94
CA TYR A 167 8.68 19.46 1.62
C TYR A 167 9.45 18.21 1.20
N THR A 168 10.11 17.54 2.16
CA THR A 168 10.86 16.32 1.87
C THR A 168 9.93 15.19 1.45
N LEU A 169 8.85 14.94 2.19
CA LEU A 169 7.91 13.88 1.85
C LEU A 169 7.12 14.19 0.58
N ASP A 170 6.72 15.44 0.38
CA ASP A 170 6.04 15.88 -0.85
C ASP A 170 6.91 15.58 -2.07
N GLY A 171 8.22 15.85 -2.00
CA GLY A 171 9.17 15.52 -3.05
C GLY A 171 9.26 14.02 -3.35
N TYR A 172 9.37 13.19 -2.30
CA TYR A 172 9.44 11.72 -2.46
C TYR A 172 8.13 11.16 -3.04
N THR A 173 6.99 11.65 -2.55
CA THR A 173 5.66 11.26 -2.99
C THR A 173 5.45 11.59 -4.46
N VAL A 174 5.77 12.82 -4.89
CA VAL A 174 5.67 13.23 -6.31
C VAL A 174 6.61 12.42 -7.20
N GLN A 175 7.83 12.15 -6.75
CA GLN A 175 8.77 11.32 -7.52
C GLN A 175 8.22 9.92 -7.74
N LEU A 176 7.69 9.27 -6.71
CA LEU A 176 7.07 7.94 -6.82
C LEU A 176 5.90 7.95 -7.81
N GLN A 177 5.02 8.96 -7.72
CA GLN A 177 3.89 9.09 -8.65
C GLN A 177 4.34 9.17 -10.10
N GLN A 178 5.32 10.02 -10.40
CA GLN A 178 5.84 10.19 -11.77
C GLN A 178 6.44 8.90 -12.33
N GLU A 179 7.18 8.15 -11.52
CA GLU A 179 7.75 6.87 -11.96
C GLU A 179 6.67 5.80 -12.20
N VAL A 180 5.64 5.75 -11.35
CA VAL A 180 4.48 4.86 -11.56
C VAL A 180 3.73 5.21 -12.84
N GLU A 181 3.45 6.49 -13.08
CA GLU A 181 2.77 6.95 -14.28
C GLU A 181 3.54 6.62 -15.56
N LYS A 182 4.88 6.77 -15.54
CA LYS A 182 5.74 6.34 -16.66
C LYS A 182 5.61 4.85 -16.92
N LEU A 183 5.60 4.03 -15.87
CA LEU A 183 5.47 2.58 -15.99
C LEU A 183 4.08 2.18 -16.53
N TRP A 184 3.01 2.79 -16.05
CA TRP A 184 1.66 2.57 -16.58
C TRP A 184 1.50 3.02 -18.02
N LYS A 185 2.10 4.15 -18.40
CA LYS A 185 2.13 4.58 -19.80
C LYS A 185 2.81 3.52 -20.66
N HIS A 186 3.96 3.01 -20.22
CA HIS A 186 4.67 1.94 -20.91
C HIS A 186 3.81 0.66 -21.06
N TRP A 187 3.11 0.24 -20.01
CA TRP A 187 2.18 -0.89 -20.10
C TRP A 187 1.04 -0.61 -21.06
N SER A 188 0.45 0.59 -21.01
CA SER A 188 -0.62 1.00 -21.93
C SER A 188 -0.18 0.93 -23.39
N ASP A 189 1.03 1.38 -23.71
CA ASP A 189 1.60 1.33 -25.06
C ASP A 189 1.80 -0.12 -25.57
N GLN A 190 1.86 -1.10 -24.65
CA GLN A 190 1.99 -2.54 -24.94
C GLN A 190 0.66 -3.32 -24.85
N GLY A 191 -0.48 -2.63 -24.73
CA GLY A 191 -1.80 -3.28 -24.63
C GLY A 191 -2.36 -3.36 -23.21
N GLY A 192 -1.78 -2.64 -22.26
CA GLY A 192 -2.29 -2.46 -20.90
C GLY A 192 -1.80 -3.50 -19.88
N PHE A 193 -2.36 -3.44 -18.68
CA PHE A 193 -1.95 -4.26 -17.53
C PHE A 193 -2.02 -5.77 -17.82
N TRP A 194 -3.11 -6.26 -18.42
CA TRP A 194 -3.27 -7.68 -18.71
C TRP A 194 -2.25 -8.22 -19.71
N ALA A 195 -1.91 -7.43 -20.75
CA ALA A 195 -0.87 -7.79 -21.71
C ALA A 195 0.51 -7.87 -21.04
N HIS A 196 0.80 -6.94 -20.11
CA HIS A 196 2.02 -6.98 -19.31
C HIS A 196 2.10 -8.26 -18.44
N LEU A 197 1.00 -8.69 -17.80
CA LEU A 197 1.02 -9.94 -17.02
C LEU A 197 1.27 -11.18 -17.88
N GLN A 198 0.67 -11.24 -19.07
CA GLN A 198 0.84 -12.37 -19.99
C GLN A 198 2.29 -12.51 -20.48
N SER A 199 2.99 -11.38 -20.69
CA SER A 199 4.38 -11.41 -21.11
C SER A 199 5.31 -11.93 -20.02
N LEU A 200 5.03 -11.64 -18.74
CA LEU A 200 5.78 -12.18 -17.59
C LEU A 200 5.63 -13.70 -17.44
N THR A 201 4.45 -14.25 -17.75
CA THR A 201 4.21 -15.70 -17.66
C THR A 201 4.77 -16.50 -18.84
N SER A 202 5.11 -15.83 -19.93
CA SER A 202 5.63 -16.45 -21.16
C SER A 202 7.16 -16.45 -21.25
N ALA A 203 7.82 -15.83 -20.28
CA ALA A 203 9.28 -15.74 -20.13
C ALA A 203 9.77 -16.72 -19.06
#